data_AF-A0A0M9GH49-F1
#
_entry.id   AF-A0A0M9GH49-F1
#
_cell.length_a   1.000
_cell.length_b   1.000
_cell.length_c   1.000
_cell.angle_alpha   90.00
_cell.angle_beta   90.00
_cell.angle_gamma   90.00
#
_symmetry.space_group_name_H-M   'P 1'
#
loop_
_entity.id
_entity.type
_entity.pdbx_description
1 polymer ?
#
loop_
_entity_poly.entity_id
_entity_poly.type
_entity_poly.pdbx_seq_one_letter_code
_entity_poly.pdbx_strand_id
1 'polypeptide(L)'
;MRIEGNPSISAAAADPVSSLEQRLVAAQPPGPGFEDFYRQVLELAGAGGPAIVRFISGYRSSDEGRPDYHTLNEQVKVVGQVLARFKEEGLAGSAQEREMREVMTRLFGASLFISRYMQEVFQPPADDSWENADW
;
A
#
# COMPACT_ATOMS: atom_id res chain seq x y z
N MET A 1 -0.93 -60.86 3.69
CA MET A 1 -0.03 -60.31 2.65
C MET A 1 -0.66 -58.98 2.23
N ARG A 2 -0.22 -57.79 2.69
CA ARG A 2 0.90 -56.95 2.17
C ARG A 2 0.65 -56.62 0.66
N ILE A 3 0.65 -55.41 0.09
CA ILE A 3 1.13 -54.04 0.43
C ILE A 3 0.47 -53.02 -0.54
N GLU A 4 0.21 -51.77 -0.08
CA GLU A 4 0.23 -50.41 -0.71
C GLU A 4 -0.31 -50.17 -2.16
N GLY A 5 -0.77 -48.97 -2.53
CA GLY A 5 -0.42 -47.67 -1.98
C GLY A 5 -1.38 -46.54 -2.33
N ASN A 6 -1.50 -45.68 -1.33
CA ASN A 6 -2.06 -44.35 -1.32
C ASN A 6 -1.20 -43.42 -2.21
N PRO A 7 -1.75 -42.77 -3.24
CA PRO A 7 -1.09 -41.58 -3.77
C PRO A 7 -1.33 -40.44 -2.77
N SER A 8 -0.41 -40.32 -1.81
CA SER A 8 -0.13 -39.07 -1.12
C SER A 8 0.22 -38.02 -2.16
N ILE A 9 -0.79 -37.30 -2.66
CA ILE A 9 -0.56 -36.03 -3.32
C ILE A 9 -0.06 -35.10 -2.23
N SER A 10 1.26 -34.99 -2.19
CA SER A 10 2.03 -34.01 -1.44
C SER A 10 1.27 -32.69 -1.48
N ALA A 11 0.82 -32.23 -0.31
CA ALA A 11 0.32 -30.89 -0.15
C ALA A 11 1.46 -29.97 -0.59
N ALA A 12 1.37 -29.46 -1.82
CA ALA A 12 2.23 -28.41 -2.31
C ALA A 12 2.22 -27.34 -1.24
N ALA A 13 3.39 -27.11 -0.65
CA ALA A 13 3.60 -26.05 0.31
C ALA A 13 2.99 -24.79 -0.29
N ALA A 14 1.89 -24.33 0.29
CA ALA A 14 1.32 -23.06 -0.07
C ALA A 14 2.41 -22.04 0.21
N ASP A 15 3.03 -21.52 -0.85
CA ASP A 15 3.90 -20.34 -0.76
C ASP A 15 3.18 -19.35 0.15
N PRO A 16 3.81 -18.89 1.24
CA PRO A 16 3.16 -17.95 2.13
C PRO A 16 2.83 -16.73 1.29
N VAL A 17 1.53 -16.57 1.01
CA VAL A 17 1.01 -15.44 0.25
C VAL A 17 1.40 -14.20 1.04
N SER A 18 2.51 -13.58 0.66
CA SER A 18 3.01 -12.40 1.33
C SER A 18 1.90 -11.37 1.28
N SER A 19 1.56 -10.78 2.43
CA SER A 19 0.48 -9.81 2.46
C SER A 19 0.80 -8.68 1.48
N LEU A 20 -0.23 -8.06 0.91
CA LEU A 20 -0.06 -6.92 0.00
C LEU A 20 0.87 -5.86 0.61
N GLU A 21 0.79 -5.66 1.92
CA GLU A 21 1.65 -4.78 2.71
C GLU A 21 3.12 -5.22 2.65
N GLN A 22 3.41 -6.53 2.79
CA GLN A 22 4.77 -7.06 2.65
C GLN A 22 5.32 -6.87 1.24
N ARG A 23 4.51 -7.03 0.20
CA ARG A 23 4.95 -6.82 -1.19
C ARG A 23 5.22 -5.35 -1.50
N LEU A 24 4.48 -4.43 -0.87
CA LEU A 24 4.67 -2.99 -1.03
C LEU A 24 5.90 -2.47 -0.26
N VAL A 25 6.26 -3.09 0.86
CA VAL A 25 7.37 -2.66 1.73
C VAL A 25 8.69 -3.35 1.44
N ALA A 26 8.68 -4.59 0.93
CA ALA A 26 9.88 -5.41 0.74
C ALA A 26 10.94 -4.85 -0.23
N ALA A 27 10.73 -3.68 -0.83
CA ALA A 27 11.62 -3.13 -1.84
C ALA A 27 12.60 -2.05 -1.33
N GLN A 28 12.38 -1.38 -0.19
CA GLN A 28 13.30 -0.31 0.22
C GLN A 28 13.32 -0.04 1.74
N PRO A 29 14.52 0.07 2.35
CA PRO A 29 14.63 0.57 3.72
C PRO A 29 14.08 2.00 3.82
N PRO A 30 13.54 2.39 4.99
CA PRO A 30 13.06 3.76 5.21
C PRO A 30 14.16 4.78 4.91
N GLY A 31 13.80 5.83 4.18
CA GLY A 31 14.73 6.90 3.82
C GLY A 31 15.07 7.80 5.01
N PRO A 32 16.08 8.68 4.87
CA PRO A 32 16.35 9.70 5.87
C PRO A 32 15.09 10.56 6.11
N GLY A 33 14.72 10.78 7.37
CA GLY A 33 13.50 11.52 7.76
C GLY A 33 12.29 10.65 8.13
N PHE A 34 12.34 9.33 7.89
CA PHE A 34 11.26 8.42 8.30
C PHE A 34 11.06 8.37 9.82
N GLU A 35 12.13 8.45 10.62
CA GLU A 35 12.02 8.37 12.08
C GLU A 35 11.23 9.53 12.70
N ASP A 36 11.43 10.75 12.19
CA ASP A 36 10.68 11.91 12.67
C ASP A 36 9.22 11.86 12.19
N PHE A 37 8.99 11.40 10.96
CA PHE A 37 7.65 11.12 10.46
C PHE A 37 6.94 10.08 11.33
N TYR A 38 7.59 8.96 11.61
CA TYR A 38 7.06 7.86 12.39
C TYR A 38 6.69 8.32 13.81
N ARG A 39 7.54 9.12 14.45
CA ARG A 39 7.26 9.71 15.76
C ARG A 39 6.00 10.57 15.76
N GLN A 40 5.84 11.44 14.77
CA GLN A 40 4.64 12.28 14.64
C GLN A 40 3.38 11.46 14.32
N VAL A 41 3.51 10.38 13.55
CA VAL A 41 2.41 9.43 13.33
C VAL A 41 2.00 8.76 14.64
N LEU A 42 2.96 8.42 15.51
CA LEU A 42 2.66 7.84 16.82
C LEU A 42 1.85 8.82 17.69
N GLU A 43 2.15 10.11 17.63
CA GLU A 43 1.42 11.16 18.35
C GLU A 43 -0.01 11.37 17.86
N LEU A 44 -0.34 10.91 16.64
CA LEU A 44 -1.68 10.98 16.05
C LEU A 44 -2.59 9.79 16.41
N ALA A 45 -2.20 8.96 17.38
CA ALA A 45 -3.03 7.86 17.86
C ALA A 45 -4.44 8.34 18.24
N GLY A 46 -5.49 7.72 17.67
CA GLY A 46 -6.87 8.10 17.98
C GLY A 46 -7.39 9.31 17.22
N ALA A 47 -6.57 9.93 16.34
CA ALA A 47 -7.02 11.03 15.48
C ALA A 47 -7.94 10.55 14.35
N GLY A 48 -7.93 9.25 14.05
CA GLY A 48 -8.73 8.61 13.01
C GLY A 48 -8.14 8.75 11.60
N GLY A 49 -8.55 7.84 10.71
CA GLY A 49 -8.03 7.72 9.35
C GLY A 49 -8.00 9.03 8.52
N PRO A 50 -9.06 9.86 8.48
CA PRO A 50 -9.05 11.11 7.71
C PRO A 50 -7.99 12.12 8.17
N ALA A 51 -7.77 12.23 9.48
CA ALA A 51 -6.79 13.17 10.04
C ALA A 51 -5.37 12.71 9.70
N ILE A 52 -5.10 11.42 9.81
CA ILE A 52 -3.81 10.81 9.47
C ILE A 52 -3.52 10.96 7.96
N VAL A 53 -4.51 10.73 7.08
CA VAL A 53 -4.34 10.98 5.63
C VAL A 53 -3.97 12.44 5.34
N ARG A 54 -4.64 13.40 6.00
CA ARG A 54 -4.35 14.82 5.84
C ARG A 54 -2.94 15.16 6.33
N PHE A 55 -2.54 14.61 7.47
CA PHE A 55 -1.18 14.75 7.98
C PHE A 55 -0.15 14.26 6.96
N ILE A 56 -0.30 13.03 6.47
CA ILE A 56 0.63 12.43 5.49
C ILE A 56 0.74 13.29 4.23
N SER A 57 -0.39 13.76 3.70
CA SER A 57 -0.42 14.60 2.49
C SER A 57 0.24 15.97 2.67
N GLY A 58 0.28 16.47 3.91
CA GLY A 58 0.87 17.76 4.26
C GLY A 58 2.27 17.66 4.87
N TYR A 59 2.74 16.45 5.18
CA TYR A 59 3.96 16.23 5.93
C TYR A 59 5.18 16.79 5.19
N ARG A 60 6.01 17.52 5.94
CA ARG A 60 7.25 18.12 5.47
C ARG A 60 8.30 17.98 6.55
N SER A 61 9.45 17.42 6.21
CA SER A 61 10.61 17.39 7.11
C SER A 61 11.37 18.73 7.15
N SER A 62 11.10 19.61 6.18
CA SER A 62 11.68 20.95 6.04
C SER A 62 10.60 21.98 5.73
N ASP A 63 10.72 23.20 6.27
CA ASP A 63 9.77 24.29 6.00
C ASP A 63 9.74 24.72 4.52
N GLU A 64 10.79 24.42 3.78
CA GLU A 64 10.91 24.75 2.35
C GLU A 64 10.64 23.53 1.47
N GLY A 65 9.84 23.73 0.41
CA GLY A 65 9.65 22.75 -0.66
C GLY A 65 8.25 22.10 -0.75
N ARG A 66 8.19 20.98 -1.46
CA ARG A 66 6.97 20.16 -1.59
C ARG A 66 6.87 19.19 -0.40
N PRO A 67 5.67 18.69 -0.07
CA PRO A 67 5.53 17.59 0.89
C PRO A 67 6.44 16.42 0.56
N ASP A 68 6.98 15.77 1.59
CA ASP A 68 7.92 14.65 1.42
C ASP A 68 7.24 13.47 0.70
N TYR A 69 5.94 13.26 0.96
CA TYR A 69 5.10 12.23 0.34
C TYR A 69 4.04 12.87 -0.56
N HIS A 70 4.49 13.52 -1.62
CA HIS A 70 3.63 14.33 -2.50
C HIS A 70 2.78 13.50 -3.48
N THR A 71 3.14 12.26 -3.78
CA THR A 71 2.36 11.35 -4.63
C THR A 71 1.65 10.28 -3.83
N LEU A 72 0.51 9.78 -4.32
CA LEU A 72 -0.21 8.67 -3.69
C LEU A 72 0.65 7.42 -3.53
N ASN A 73 1.56 7.15 -4.48
CA ASN A 73 2.45 5.99 -4.39
C ASN A 73 3.46 6.14 -3.23
N GLU A 74 4.03 7.33 -3.05
CA GLU A 74 4.90 7.63 -1.90
C GLU A 74 4.13 7.51 -0.58
N GLN A 75 2.89 8.00 -0.54
CA GLN A 75 2.03 7.89 0.64
C GLN A 75 1.69 6.43 0.98
N VAL A 76 1.35 5.60 -0.01
CA VAL A 76 1.13 4.16 0.18
C VAL A 76 2.40 3.49 0.70
N LYS A 77 3.56 3.81 0.13
CA LYS A 77 4.85 3.24 0.55
C LYS A 77 5.18 3.60 1.99
N VAL A 78 5.09 4.86 2.38
CA VAL A 78 5.43 5.28 3.75
C VAL A 78 4.47 4.68 4.77
N VAL A 79 3.18 4.61 4.46
CA VAL A 79 2.20 3.94 5.34
C VAL A 79 2.49 2.46 5.47
N GLY A 80 2.95 1.80 4.40
CA GLY A 80 3.45 0.44 4.45
C GLY A 80 4.63 0.29 5.42
N GLN A 81 5.60 1.21 5.34
CA GLN A 81 6.76 1.21 6.24
C GLN A 81 6.34 1.37 7.71
N VAL A 82 5.35 2.24 8.00
CA VAL A 82 4.77 2.38 9.34
C VAL A 82 4.15 1.06 9.82
N LEU A 83 3.34 0.40 8.98
CA LEU A 83 2.70 -0.87 9.34
C LEU A 83 3.73 -1.99 9.57
N ALA A 84 4.80 -2.01 8.78
CA ALA A 84 5.92 -2.93 9.00
C ALA A 84 6.60 -2.66 10.35
N ARG A 85 6.83 -1.39 10.67
CA ARG A 85 7.41 -0.97 11.95
C ARG A 85 6.51 -1.34 13.14
N PHE A 86 5.19 -1.15 13.02
CA PHE A 86 4.23 -1.60 14.03
C PHE A 86 4.31 -3.10 14.27
N LYS A 87 4.52 -3.90 13.22
CA LYS A 87 4.70 -5.35 13.37
C LYS A 87 5.99 -5.67 14.13
N GLU A 88 7.10 -5.00 13.82
CA GLU A 88 8.39 -5.17 14.49
C GLU A 88 8.33 -4.78 15.98
N GLU A 89 7.60 -3.71 16.30
CA GLU A 89 7.47 -3.18 17.66
C GLU A 89 6.36 -3.85 18.48
N GLY A 90 5.70 -4.89 17.94
CA GLY A 90 4.66 -5.63 18.65
C GLY A 90 3.32 -4.88 18.79
N LEU A 91 3.10 -3.85 17.97
CA LEU A 91 1.86 -3.06 17.91
C LEU A 91 0.80 -3.68 16.98
N ALA A 92 1.05 -4.87 16.44
CA ALA A 92 0.09 -5.58 15.59
C ALA A 92 -1.24 -5.82 16.32
N GLY A 93 -2.36 -5.44 15.69
CA GLY A 93 -3.71 -5.59 16.26
C GLY A 93 -4.11 -4.50 17.27
N SER A 94 -3.22 -3.54 17.55
CA SER A 94 -3.53 -2.35 18.35
C SER A 94 -4.57 -1.46 17.65
N ALA A 95 -5.19 -0.54 18.40
CA ALA A 95 -6.09 0.45 17.81
C ALA A 95 -5.38 1.32 16.74
N GLN A 96 -4.13 1.67 17.01
CA GLN A 96 -3.32 2.49 16.11
C GLN A 96 -2.94 1.76 14.82
N GLU A 97 -2.64 0.46 14.89
CA GLU A 97 -2.42 -0.35 13.68
C GLU A 97 -3.69 -0.46 12.83
N ARG A 98 -4.87 -0.57 13.45
CA ARG A 98 -6.15 -0.57 12.73
C ARG A 98 -6.42 0.75 12.02
N GLU A 99 -6.17 1.88 12.69
CA GLU A 99 -6.28 3.21 12.06
C GLU A 99 -5.33 3.34 10.88
N MET A 100 -4.08 2.89 11.02
CA MET A 100 -3.11 2.94 9.92
C MET A 100 -3.48 2.00 8.77
N ARG A 101 -4.11 0.85 9.05
CA ARG A 101 -4.67 -0.02 8.00
C ARG A 101 -5.85 0.62 7.27
N GLU A 102 -6.68 1.38 7.97
CA GLU A 102 -7.75 2.14 7.34
C GLU A 102 -7.15 3.20 6.39
N VAL A 103 -6.12 3.91 6.83
CA VAL A 103 -5.35 4.86 6.00
C VAL A 103 -4.79 4.17 4.77
N MET A 104 -4.11 3.03 4.94
CA MET A 104 -3.58 2.22 3.84
C MET A 104 -4.68 1.85 2.83
N THR A 105 -5.82 1.36 3.32
CA THR A 105 -6.94 0.95 2.47
C THR A 105 -7.47 2.11 1.63
N ARG A 106 -7.62 3.30 2.24
CA ARG A 106 -8.08 4.52 1.54
C ARG A 106 -7.09 4.96 0.46
N LEU A 107 -5.80 5.05 0.80
CA LEU A 107 -4.76 5.47 -0.14
C LEU A 107 -4.59 4.49 -1.29
N PHE A 108 -4.56 3.20 -0.99
CA PHE A 108 -4.46 2.15 -2.00
C PHE A 108 -5.71 2.12 -2.90
N GLY A 109 -6.90 2.26 -2.33
CA GLY A 109 -8.15 2.38 -3.09
C GLY A 109 -8.14 3.56 -4.05
N ALA A 110 -7.66 4.73 -3.61
CA ALA A 110 -7.49 5.90 -4.48
C ALA A 110 -6.47 5.65 -5.60
N SER A 111 -5.33 5.01 -5.29
CA SER A 111 -4.33 4.63 -6.28
C SER A 111 -4.89 3.70 -7.36
N LEU A 112 -5.68 2.70 -6.97
CA LEU A 112 -6.32 1.78 -7.91
C LEU A 112 -7.37 2.49 -8.77
N PHE A 113 -8.19 3.36 -8.17
CA PHE A 113 -9.19 4.13 -8.90
C PHE A 113 -8.56 4.98 -9.99
N ILE A 114 -7.49 5.73 -9.67
CA ILE A 114 -6.78 6.56 -10.64
C ILE A 114 -6.12 5.69 -11.71
N SER A 115 -5.48 4.59 -11.33
CA SER A 115 -4.84 3.68 -12.29
C SER A 115 -5.85 3.12 -13.29
N ARG A 116 -7.04 2.71 -12.81
CA ARG A 116 -8.12 2.22 -13.66
C ARG A 116 -8.68 3.32 -14.56
N TYR A 117 -8.94 4.50 -14.01
CA TYR A 117 -9.44 5.63 -14.79
C TYR A 117 -8.48 6.00 -15.92
N MET A 118 -7.16 6.03 -15.63
CA MET A 118 -6.15 6.28 -16.66
C MET A 118 -6.14 5.17 -17.73
N GLN A 119 -6.30 3.90 -17.35
CA GLN A 119 -6.43 2.82 -18.33
C GLN A 119 -7.65 3.00 -19.22
N GLU A 120 -8.81 3.37 -18.65
CA GLU A 120 -10.05 3.57 -19.41
C GLU A 120 -9.98 4.77 -20.37
N VAL A 121 -9.30 5.85 -19.98
CA VAL A 121 -9.14 7.04 -20.82
C VAL A 121 -8.11 6.84 -21.94
N PHE A 122 -7.03 6.11 -21.66
CA PHE A 122 -5.90 5.96 -22.58
C PHE A 122 -5.87 4.64 -23.35
N GLN A 123 -6.79 3.71 -23.10
CA GLN A 123 -7.00 2.57 -24.00
C GLN A 123 -7.92 3.02 -25.14
N PRO A 124 -7.39 3.20 -26.38
CA PRO A 124 -8.26 3.40 -27.52
C PRO A 124 -9.20 2.20 -27.64
N PRO A 125 -10.46 2.39 -28.08
CA PRO A 125 -11.32 1.27 -28.42
C PRO A 125 -10.56 0.37 -29.40
N ALA A 126 -10.63 -0.94 -29.20
CA ALA A 126 -9.95 -1.96 -30.01
C ALA A 126 -10.42 -2.01 -31.48
N ASP A 127 -11.28 -1.07 -31.87
CA ASP A 127 -11.83 -0.96 -33.19
C ASP A 127 -10.95 0.05 -33.94
N ASP A 128 -10.31 -0.40 -35.02
CA ASP A 128 -9.63 0.40 -36.03
C ASP A 128 -10.65 1.26 -36.81
N SER A 129 -11.68 1.79 -36.12
CA SER A 129 -12.72 2.64 -36.69
C SER A 129 -12.15 3.96 -37.21
N TRP A 130 -10.92 4.33 -36.85
CA TRP A 130 -10.21 5.46 -37.45
C TRP A 130 -9.90 5.24 -38.94
N GLU A 131 -9.71 4.00 -39.39
CA GLU A 131 -9.47 3.67 -40.80
C GLU A 131 -10.77 3.57 -41.64
N ASN A 132 -11.94 3.49 -40.98
CA ASN A 132 -13.25 3.37 -41.63
C ASN A 132 -14.18 4.56 -41.33
N ALA A 133 -13.65 5.65 -40.81
CA ALA A 133 -14.44 6.82 -40.44
C ALA A 133 -14.74 7.68 -41.68
N ASP A 134 -16.00 7.67 -42.13
CA ASP A 134 -16.49 8.43 -43.30
C ASP A 134 -16.89 9.87 -42.89
N TRP A 135 -15.94 10.63 -42.34
CA TRP A 135 -16.10 12.05 -41.99
C TRP A 135 -15.25 12.97 -42.86
#